data_AF-A0A4C2A6G9-F1
#
_entry.id   AF-A0A4C2A6G9-F1
#
_cell.length_a   1.000
_cell.length_b   1.000
_cell.length_c   1.000
_cell.angle_alpha   90.00
_cell.angle_beta   90.00
_cell.angle_gamma   90.00
#
_symmetry.space_group_name_H-M   'P 1'
#
loop_
_entity.id
_entity.type
_entity.pdbx_description
1 polymer ?
#
loop_
_entity_poly.entity_id
_entity_poly.type
_entity_poly.pdbx_seq_one_letter_code
_entity_poly.pdbx_strand_id
1 'polypeptide(L)'
;MRSLGLDGREERSLVATVDIRNASTNWDCIMRALKGKKKHPEIPVRARIQETWRKAGPVYRLSALRVTSAFRIISEEAVCVISGILPLRVLTEERQTLHRRKRSSTLSAEELREEERQSSTSRWQLQWDVAKKGRWTHCLIRQIDVWLNRNHGEVNYYLTQMLLGHGCFRAYFHHFKRDDSSECPSCPGQPEDAEHVFFRMAPFQPAT
;
A
#
# COMPACT_ATOMS: atom_id res chain seq x y z
N MET A 1 -33.12 -19.66 20.92
CA MET A 1 -32.08 -19.24 21.90
C MET A 1 -30.79 -20.01 21.65
N ARG A 2 -29.81 -19.35 21.01
CA ARG A 2 -28.39 -19.40 21.37
C ARG A 2 -27.67 -18.35 20.51
N SER A 3 -26.94 -17.51 21.23
CA SER A 3 -26.41 -16.22 20.80
C SER A 3 -25.25 -16.37 19.81
N LEU A 4 -25.23 -15.48 18.81
CA LEU A 4 -24.07 -15.19 17.99
C LEU A 4 -23.02 -14.50 18.87
N GLY A 5 -21.95 -15.22 19.20
CA GLY A 5 -20.74 -14.63 19.77
C GLY A 5 -19.90 -14.06 18.64
N LEU A 6 -19.90 -12.74 18.49
CA LEU A 6 -18.94 -12.02 17.65
C LEU A 6 -17.54 -12.20 18.25
N ASP A 7 -16.63 -12.80 17.48
CA ASP A 7 -15.25 -13.05 17.85
C ASP A 7 -14.48 -11.71 17.92
N GLY A 8 -13.89 -11.41 19.09
CA GLY A 8 -13.16 -10.17 19.42
C GLY A 8 -11.85 -9.96 18.64
N ARG A 9 -11.73 -10.58 17.47
CA ARG A 9 -10.63 -10.45 16.52
C ARG A 9 -10.93 -9.39 15.45
N GLU A 10 -12.20 -9.18 15.11
CA GLU A 10 -12.64 -8.18 14.14
C GLU A 10 -12.48 -6.74 14.68
N GLU A 11 -12.71 -6.56 15.99
CA GLU A 11 -12.56 -5.27 16.68
C GLU A 11 -11.10 -4.80 16.74
N ARG A 12 -10.13 -5.72 16.82
CA ARG A 12 -8.68 -5.39 16.85
C ARG A 12 -8.13 -4.92 15.51
N SER A 13 -8.77 -5.30 14.39
CA SER A 13 -8.36 -4.87 13.05
C SER A 13 -8.69 -3.39 12.83
N LEU A 14 -9.91 -2.97 13.23
CA LEU A 14 -10.36 -1.59 13.11
C LEU A 14 -9.57 -0.64 14.02
N VAL A 15 -9.24 -1.08 15.24
CA VAL A 15 -8.40 -0.29 16.17
C VAL A 15 -6.99 -0.08 15.62
N ALA A 16 -6.40 -1.06 14.92
CA ALA A 16 -5.06 -0.91 14.33
C ALA A 16 -5.02 0.11 13.16
N THR A 17 -6.07 0.21 12.35
CA THR A 17 -6.19 1.24 11.30
C THR A 17 -6.36 2.65 11.86
N VAL A 18 -7.08 2.79 12.98
CA VAL A 18 -7.18 4.07 13.71
C VAL A 18 -5.84 4.40 14.38
N ASP A 19 -5.14 3.41 14.94
CA ASP A 19 -3.84 3.61 15.59
C ASP A 19 -2.71 3.97 14.63
N ILE A 20 -2.76 3.57 13.35
CA ILE A 20 -1.79 4.08 12.36
C ILE A 20 -2.07 5.57 12.03
N ARG A 21 -3.35 5.98 11.99
CA ARG A 21 -3.76 7.38 11.84
C ARG A 21 -3.45 8.23 13.09
N ASN A 22 -3.45 7.62 14.28
CA ASN A 22 -3.13 8.26 15.56
C ASN A 22 -1.64 8.18 15.96
N ALA A 23 -0.87 7.17 15.57
CA ALA A 23 0.60 7.19 15.68
C ALA A 23 1.23 8.34 14.87
N SER A 24 0.45 8.84 13.90
CA SER A 24 0.65 10.01 13.06
C SER A 24 0.41 11.37 13.75
N THR A 25 -0.14 11.42 14.98
CA THR A 25 -0.29 12.67 15.74
C THR A 25 0.90 12.97 16.66
N ASN A 26 1.84 12.02 16.86
CA ASN A 26 3.02 12.22 17.71
C ASN A 26 4.27 12.72 16.95
N TRP A 27 4.09 13.28 15.75
CA TRP A 27 5.20 13.85 14.96
C TRP A 27 5.81 15.09 15.61
N ASP A 28 5.04 15.85 16.39
CA ASP A 28 5.57 16.98 17.14
C ASP A 28 6.58 16.54 18.20
N CYS A 29 6.39 15.38 18.86
CA CYS A 29 7.41 14.83 19.75
C CYS A 29 8.64 14.31 19.00
N ILE A 30 8.46 13.65 17.85
CA ILE A 30 9.59 13.19 17.02
C ILE A 30 10.40 14.40 16.53
N MET A 31 9.74 15.45 16.05
CA MET A 31 10.41 16.66 15.57
C MET A 31 11.04 17.48 16.71
N ARG A 32 10.43 17.52 17.91
CA ARG A 32 11.04 18.10 19.12
C ARG A 32 12.26 17.29 19.57
N ALA A 33 12.20 15.95 19.56
CA ALA A 33 13.32 15.08 19.88
C ALA A 33 14.47 15.20 18.87
N LEU A 34 14.19 15.52 17.61
CA LEU A 34 15.20 15.77 16.57
C LEU A 34 15.85 17.16 16.68
N LYS A 35 15.17 18.15 17.28
CA LYS A 35 15.73 19.49 17.55
C LYS A 35 16.78 19.50 18.67
N GLY A 36 16.79 18.51 19.55
CA GLY A 36 17.69 18.45 20.72
C GLY A 36 19.01 17.70 20.54
N LYS A 37 19.30 17.11 19.37
CA LYS A 37 20.54 16.34 19.17
C LYS A 37 21.69 17.28 18.77
N LYS A 38 22.72 17.34 19.62
CA LYS A 38 23.98 18.08 19.45
C LYS A 38 24.50 18.01 18.00
N LYS A 39 24.99 19.14 17.49
CA LYS A 39 25.67 19.26 16.19
C LYS A 39 26.89 18.32 16.16
N HIS A 40 26.74 17.15 15.54
CA HIS A 40 27.86 16.33 15.04
C HIS A 40 28.23 16.84 13.64
N PRO A 41 29.48 16.61 13.17
CA PRO A 41 30.06 17.26 11.99
C PRO A 41 29.16 17.11 10.76
N GLU A 42 29.15 18.14 9.92
CA GLU A 42 28.14 18.43 8.89
C GLU A 42 27.96 17.31 7.85
N ILE A 43 27.18 16.29 8.21
CA ILE A 43 26.54 15.44 7.22
C ILE A 43 25.49 16.30 6.52
N PRO A 44 25.52 16.43 5.18
CA PRO A 44 24.53 17.23 4.46
C PRO A 44 23.12 16.80 4.85
N VAL A 45 22.21 17.76 5.08
CA VAL A 45 20.83 17.50 5.51
C VAL A 45 20.14 16.44 4.64
N ARG A 46 20.45 16.43 3.32
CA ARG A 46 20.00 15.40 2.37
C ARG A 46 20.45 13.98 2.73
N ALA A 47 21.71 13.80 3.11
CA ALA A 47 22.26 12.50 3.51
C ALA A 47 21.64 12.01 4.83
N ARG A 48 21.35 12.92 5.78
CA ARG A 48 20.64 12.58 7.02
C ARG A 48 19.19 12.15 6.78
N ILE A 49 18.51 12.82 5.85
CA ILE A 49 17.15 12.48 5.42
C ILE A 49 17.16 11.10 4.74
N GLN A 50 18.13 10.84 3.86
CA GLN A 50 18.27 9.56 3.17
C GLN A 50 18.51 8.38 4.11
N GLU A 51 19.36 8.57 5.12
CA GLU A 51 19.60 7.56 6.15
C GLU A 51 18.34 7.28 6.99
N THR A 52 17.53 8.31 7.24
CA THR A 52 16.24 8.16 7.95
C THR A 52 15.26 7.32 7.12
N TRP A 53 15.17 7.58 5.81
CA TRP A 53 14.34 6.78 4.90
C TRP A 53 14.78 5.31 4.84
N ARG A 54 16.09 5.06 4.77
CA ARG A 54 16.65 3.70 4.72
C ARG A 54 16.20 2.85 5.92
N LYS A 55 16.03 3.48 7.09
CA LYS A 55 15.57 2.81 8.32
C LYS A 55 14.05 2.70 8.40
N ALA A 56 13.32 3.75 8.02
CA ALA A 56 11.87 3.81 8.18
C ALA A 56 11.10 3.08 7.05
N GLY A 57 11.63 3.07 5.83
CA GLY A 57 10.99 2.47 4.65
C GLY A 57 10.59 1.01 4.85
N PRO A 58 11.50 0.11 5.30
CA PRO A 58 11.15 -1.28 5.54
C PRO A 58 10.02 -1.48 6.56
N VAL A 59 9.99 -0.67 7.61
CA VAL A 59 8.94 -0.73 8.66
C VAL A 59 7.61 -0.26 8.10
N TYR A 60 7.61 0.83 7.33
CA TYR A 60 6.41 1.38 6.71
C TYR A 60 5.82 0.43 5.65
N ARG A 61 6.67 -0.18 4.84
CA ARG A 61 6.24 -1.23 3.91
C ARG A 61 5.66 -2.44 4.65
N LEU A 62 6.24 -2.83 5.79
CA LEU A 62 5.72 -3.95 6.58
C LEU A 62 4.32 -3.68 7.15
N SER A 63 3.98 -2.44 7.50
CA SER A 63 2.60 -2.14 7.90
C SER A 63 1.62 -2.30 6.75
N ALA A 64 1.97 -1.85 5.54
CA ALA A 64 1.14 -2.05 4.35
C ALA A 64 0.94 -3.53 4.02
N LEU A 65 2.01 -4.33 4.10
CA LEU A 65 1.93 -5.79 3.89
C LEU A 65 1.00 -6.47 4.88
N ARG A 66 1.00 -6.04 6.14
CA ARG A 66 0.12 -6.61 7.18
C ARG A 66 -1.34 -6.26 6.93
N VAL A 67 -1.63 -5.03 6.56
CA VAL A 67 -3.01 -4.59 6.24
C VAL A 67 -3.60 -5.43 5.12
N THR A 68 -2.81 -5.77 4.10
CA THR A 68 -3.29 -6.56 2.96
C THR A 68 -3.04 -8.07 3.10
N SER A 69 -2.37 -8.53 4.16
CA SER A 69 -1.89 -9.91 4.28
C SER A 69 -1.06 -10.38 3.07
N ALA A 70 -0.25 -9.48 2.51
CA ALA A 70 0.57 -9.74 1.33
C ALA A 70 1.91 -10.40 1.68
N PHE A 71 2.48 -11.12 0.70
CA PHE A 71 3.77 -11.77 0.87
C PHE A 71 4.92 -10.78 1.01
N ARG A 72 5.97 -11.19 1.74
CA ARG A 72 7.14 -10.35 2.04
C ARG A 72 7.96 -9.95 0.82
N ILE A 73 7.74 -10.51 -0.36
CA ILE A 73 8.49 -10.19 -1.58
C ILE A 73 7.83 -9.09 -2.41
N ILE A 74 6.61 -8.69 -2.06
CA ILE A 74 5.82 -7.71 -2.81
C ILE A 74 6.44 -6.32 -2.74
N SER A 75 6.49 -5.62 -3.87
CA SER A 75 7.04 -4.26 -3.95
C SER A 75 6.28 -3.25 -3.09
N GLU A 76 6.96 -2.21 -2.60
CA GLU A 76 6.31 -1.13 -1.82
C GLU A 76 5.22 -0.43 -2.64
N GLU A 77 5.52 -0.21 -3.92
CA GLU A 77 4.68 0.49 -4.89
C GLU A 77 3.31 -0.18 -5.00
N ALA A 78 3.27 -1.50 -5.24
CA ALA A 78 2.03 -2.26 -5.34
C ALA A 78 1.26 -2.36 -4.00
N VAL A 79 1.96 -2.64 -2.90
CA VAL A 79 1.27 -2.85 -1.61
C VAL A 79 0.69 -1.55 -1.07
N CYS A 80 1.35 -0.41 -1.27
CA CYS A 80 0.81 0.90 -0.90
C CYS A 80 -0.48 1.20 -1.65
N VAL A 81 -0.56 0.90 -2.95
CA VAL A 81 -1.78 1.11 -3.74
C VAL A 81 -2.93 0.24 -3.21
N ILE A 82 -2.70 -1.07 -3.06
CA ILE A 82 -3.75 -1.99 -2.60
C ILE A 82 -4.22 -1.65 -1.19
N SER A 83 -3.29 -1.36 -0.28
CA SER A 83 -3.61 -0.98 1.12
C SER A 83 -4.22 0.41 1.26
N GLY A 84 -4.11 1.27 0.24
CA GLY A 84 -4.48 2.68 0.33
C GLY A 84 -3.55 3.50 1.25
N ILE A 85 -2.38 2.95 1.61
CA ILE A 85 -1.39 3.61 2.45
C ILE A 85 -0.48 4.46 1.57
N LEU A 86 -0.52 5.77 1.78
CA LEU A 86 0.30 6.75 1.08
C LEU A 86 1.80 6.42 1.23
N PRO A 87 2.61 6.36 0.16
CA PRO A 87 4.02 6.07 0.27
C PRO A 87 4.74 7.03 1.21
N LEU A 88 5.71 6.52 1.98
CA LEU A 88 6.33 7.24 3.09
C LEU A 88 6.92 8.61 2.67
N ARG A 89 7.54 8.67 1.49
CA ARG A 89 8.08 9.92 0.93
C ARG A 89 6.98 10.94 0.65
N VAL A 90 5.89 10.50 0.03
CA VAL A 90 4.77 11.38 -0.32
C VAL A 90 4.08 11.91 0.94
N LEU A 91 3.89 11.04 1.94
CA LEU A 91 3.29 11.38 3.24
C LEU A 91 4.09 12.43 4.01
N THR A 92 5.42 12.34 3.96
CA THR A 92 6.27 13.25 4.72
C THR A 92 6.42 14.61 4.06
N GLU A 93 6.41 14.66 2.73
CA GLU A 93 6.26 15.90 1.96
C GLU A 93 4.92 16.57 2.26
N GLU A 94 3.81 15.82 2.28
CA GLU A 94 2.48 16.34 2.67
C GLU A 94 2.52 16.99 4.06
N ARG A 95 3.08 16.28 5.06
CA ARG A 95 3.20 16.82 6.43
C ARG A 95 4.08 18.06 6.50
N GLN A 96 5.18 18.08 5.77
CA GLN A 96 6.07 19.23 5.75
C GLN A 96 5.38 20.46 5.15
N THR A 97 4.64 20.28 4.06
CA THR A 97 3.89 21.36 3.40
C THR A 97 2.79 21.89 4.31
N LEU A 98 2.01 21.02 4.95
CA LEU A 98 0.98 21.43 5.92
C LEU A 98 1.58 22.22 7.09
N HIS A 99 2.69 21.76 7.67
CA HIS A 99 3.35 22.47 8.77
C HIS A 99 3.80 23.89 8.36
N ARG A 100 4.32 24.03 7.14
CA ARG A 100 4.77 25.32 6.60
C ARG A 100 3.60 26.26 6.31
N ARG A 101 2.57 25.75 5.64
CA ARG A 101 1.38 26.53 5.22
C ARG A 101 0.51 26.93 6.39
N LYS A 102 0.41 26.11 7.44
CA LYS A 102 -0.36 26.41 8.65
C LYS A 102 0.03 27.73 9.34
N ARG A 103 1.26 28.21 9.13
CA ARG A 103 1.73 29.49 9.70
C ARG A 103 1.42 30.72 8.85
N SER A 104 1.08 30.54 7.57
CA SER A 104 1.03 31.65 6.60
C SER A 104 -0.28 31.70 5.80
N SER A 105 -1.15 30.70 5.96
CA SER A 105 -2.39 30.58 5.18
C SER A 105 -3.57 31.22 5.89
N THR A 106 -4.44 31.85 5.10
CA THR A 106 -5.74 32.38 5.51
C THR A 106 -6.86 31.35 5.42
N LEU A 107 -6.66 30.25 4.67
CA LEU A 107 -7.59 29.12 4.58
C LEU A 107 -7.78 28.43 5.93
N SER A 108 -8.94 27.80 6.10
CA SER A 108 -9.20 26.95 7.25
C SER A 108 -8.25 25.75 7.28
N ALA A 109 -8.09 25.15 8.46
CA ALA A 109 -7.26 23.96 8.63
C ALA A 109 -7.80 22.74 7.86
N GLU A 110 -9.09 22.71 7.55
CA GLU A 110 -9.75 21.62 6.81
C GLU A 110 -9.50 21.76 5.31
N GLU A 111 -9.73 22.94 4.74
CA GLU A 111 -9.45 23.24 3.33
C GLU A 111 -7.98 22.98 2.98
N LEU A 112 -7.06 23.38 3.87
CA LEU A 112 -5.63 23.09 3.69
C LEU A 112 -5.30 21.60 3.65
N ARG A 113 -5.97 20.80 4.49
CA ARG A 113 -5.76 19.35 4.53
C ARG A 113 -6.27 18.70 3.26
N GLU A 114 -7.42 19.12 2.77
CA GLU A 114 -8.02 18.58 1.55
C GLU A 114 -7.18 18.93 0.32
N GLU A 115 -6.78 20.19 0.18
CA GLU A 115 -5.94 20.65 -0.93
C GLU A 115 -4.59 19.90 -0.96
N GLU A 116 -3.93 19.76 0.19
CA GLU A 116 -2.67 19.02 0.24
C GLU A 116 -2.87 17.52 0.02
N ARG A 117 -4.01 16.95 0.43
CA ARG A 117 -4.34 15.55 0.16
C ARG A 117 -4.53 15.29 -1.34
N GLN A 118 -5.15 16.21 -2.06
CA GLN A 118 -5.28 16.13 -3.53
C GLN A 118 -3.91 16.26 -4.22
N SER A 119 -3.09 17.20 -3.75
CA SER A 119 -1.70 17.38 -4.22
C SER A 119 -0.84 16.15 -3.97
N SER A 120 -0.92 15.55 -2.78
CA SER A 120 -0.16 14.35 -2.41
C SER A 120 -0.61 13.12 -3.19
N THR A 121 -1.91 12.97 -3.43
CA THR A 121 -2.47 11.91 -4.28
C THR A 121 -1.99 12.07 -5.72
N SER A 122 -1.95 13.29 -6.26
CA SER A 122 -1.42 13.57 -7.60
C SER A 122 0.07 13.23 -7.74
N ARG A 123 0.88 13.58 -6.72
CA ARG A 123 2.29 13.18 -6.65
C ARG A 123 2.45 11.66 -6.59
N TRP A 124 1.59 10.99 -5.83
CA TRP A 124 1.59 9.53 -5.76
C TRP A 124 1.22 8.89 -7.10
N GLN A 125 0.21 9.40 -7.80
CA GLN A 125 -0.19 8.93 -9.13
C GLN A 125 0.99 9.00 -10.12
N LEU A 126 1.71 10.12 -10.15
CA LEU A 126 2.90 10.26 -11.00
C LEU A 126 3.98 9.22 -10.67
N GLN A 127 4.23 8.97 -9.39
CA GLN A 127 5.17 7.92 -8.96
C GLN A 127 4.71 6.53 -9.38
N TRP A 128 3.40 6.27 -9.34
CA TRP A 128 2.81 5.00 -9.70
C TRP A 128 2.90 4.72 -11.20
N ASP A 129 2.64 5.73 -12.03
CA ASP A 129 2.69 5.58 -13.48
C ASP A 129 4.09 5.23 -13.99
N VAL A 130 5.13 5.81 -13.38
CA VAL A 130 6.53 5.55 -13.76
C VAL A 130 7.17 4.38 -13.01
N ALA A 131 6.47 3.78 -12.05
CA ALA A 131 7.01 2.68 -11.26
C ALA A 131 7.31 1.46 -12.15
N LYS A 132 8.52 0.91 -11.98
CA LYS A 132 8.95 -0.31 -12.69
C LYS A 132 8.40 -1.59 -12.07
N LYS A 133 8.05 -1.55 -10.78
CA LYS A 133 7.51 -2.68 -10.02
C LYS A 133 5.99 -2.56 -9.88
N GLY A 134 5.31 -3.68 -9.63
CA GLY A 134 3.86 -3.68 -9.47
C GLY A 134 3.09 -3.50 -10.78
N ARG A 135 3.70 -3.77 -11.94
CA ARG A 135 3.07 -3.51 -13.24
C ARG A 135 1.75 -4.26 -13.44
N TRP A 136 1.66 -5.50 -12.96
CA TRP A 136 0.40 -6.24 -12.92
C TRP A 136 -0.69 -5.46 -12.17
N THR A 137 -0.39 -5.03 -10.94
CA THR A 137 -1.30 -4.22 -10.14
C THR A 137 -1.64 -2.88 -10.83
N HIS A 138 -0.69 -2.26 -11.54
CA HIS A 138 -0.94 -1.03 -12.31
C HIS A 138 -1.93 -1.27 -13.45
N CYS A 139 -1.83 -2.40 -14.15
CA CYS A 139 -2.79 -2.77 -15.20
C CYS A 139 -4.23 -2.83 -14.66
N LEU A 140 -4.40 -3.30 -13.42
CA LEU A 140 -5.72 -3.42 -12.76
C LEU A 140 -6.17 -2.12 -12.09
N ILE A 141 -5.25 -1.42 -11.43
CA ILE A 141 -5.49 -0.23 -10.62
C ILE A 141 -4.65 0.91 -11.17
N ARG A 142 -5.14 1.54 -12.24
CA ARG A 142 -4.42 2.63 -12.92
C ARG A 142 -4.55 3.96 -12.18
N GLN A 143 -5.75 4.27 -11.71
CA GLN A 143 -6.08 5.55 -11.07
C GLN A 143 -6.23 5.36 -9.56
N ILE A 144 -5.33 5.99 -8.81
CA ILE A 144 -5.23 5.86 -7.35
C ILE A 144 -6.40 6.55 -6.67
N ASP A 145 -6.78 7.74 -7.12
CA ASP A 145 -7.90 8.50 -6.56
C ASP A 145 -9.21 7.70 -6.63
N VAL A 146 -9.49 7.07 -7.78
CA VAL A 146 -10.66 6.21 -7.97
C VAL A 146 -10.59 5.01 -7.04
N TRP A 147 -9.42 4.39 -6.92
CA TRP A 147 -9.22 3.26 -6.02
C TRP A 147 -9.47 3.66 -4.56
N LEU A 148 -8.89 4.76 -4.08
CA LEU A 148 -9.02 5.21 -2.69
C LEU A 148 -10.46 5.61 -2.33
N ASN A 149 -11.23 6.14 -3.29
CA ASN A 149 -12.58 6.65 -3.07
C ASN A 149 -13.69 5.66 -3.46
N ARG A 150 -13.36 4.39 -3.69
CA ARG A 150 -14.36 3.37 -4.00
C ARG A 150 -15.26 3.08 -2.79
N ASN A 151 -16.56 2.95 -3.03
CA ASN A 151 -17.56 2.66 -1.99
C ASN A 151 -17.73 1.16 -1.71
N HIS A 152 -17.01 0.29 -2.41
CA HIS A 152 -17.20 -1.17 -2.36
C HIS A 152 -15.87 -1.92 -2.41
N GLY A 153 -15.90 -3.19 -2.00
CA GLY A 153 -14.78 -4.11 -2.17
C GLY A 153 -13.72 -3.94 -1.09
N GLU A 154 -13.96 -4.55 0.07
CA GLU A 154 -12.90 -4.82 1.03
C GLU A 154 -11.86 -5.75 0.39
N VAL A 155 -10.58 -5.44 0.59
CA VAL A 155 -9.50 -6.27 0.05
C VAL A 155 -9.22 -7.41 1.01
N ASN A 156 -9.90 -8.54 0.81
CA ASN A 156 -9.60 -9.77 1.54
C ASN A 156 -8.27 -10.40 1.06
N TYR A 157 -7.85 -11.48 1.73
CA TYR A 157 -6.59 -12.16 1.41
C TYR A 157 -6.51 -12.63 -0.05
N TYR A 158 -7.54 -13.29 -0.55
CA TYR A 158 -7.57 -13.84 -1.92
C TYR A 158 -7.59 -12.73 -2.97
N LEU A 159 -8.38 -11.68 -2.73
CA LEU A 159 -8.40 -10.50 -3.60
C LEU A 159 -7.04 -9.79 -3.60
N THR A 160 -6.36 -9.70 -2.46
CA THR A 160 -4.98 -9.18 -2.40
C THR A 160 -4.04 -10.02 -3.27
N GLN A 161 -4.08 -11.34 -3.13
CA GLN A 161 -3.23 -12.25 -3.91
C GLN A 161 -3.47 -12.09 -5.41
N MET A 162 -4.73 -12.00 -5.83
CA MET A 162 -5.12 -11.70 -7.20
C MET A 162 -4.57 -10.35 -7.68
N LEU A 163 -4.81 -9.26 -6.94
CA LEU A 163 -4.40 -7.91 -7.34
C LEU A 163 -2.88 -7.76 -7.41
N LEU A 164 -2.16 -8.57 -6.64
CA LEU A 164 -0.70 -8.65 -6.65
C LEU A 164 -0.15 -9.64 -7.69
N GLY A 165 -0.99 -10.49 -8.26
CA GLY A 165 -0.59 -11.52 -9.21
C GLY A 165 0.23 -12.62 -8.53
N HIS A 166 -0.20 -13.05 -7.35
CA HIS A 166 0.65 -13.78 -6.42
C HIS A 166 -0.08 -14.93 -5.72
N GLY A 167 0.67 -15.88 -5.17
CA GLY A 167 0.28 -16.69 -4.00
C GLY A 167 -0.76 -17.80 -4.20
N CYS A 168 -1.62 -17.74 -5.23
CA CYS A 168 -2.60 -18.79 -5.53
C CYS A 168 -2.46 -19.38 -6.94
N PHE A 169 -1.42 -18.97 -7.68
CA PHE A 169 -1.19 -19.33 -9.07
C PHE A 169 -0.05 -20.35 -9.19
N ARG A 170 -0.20 -21.41 -9.98
CA ARG A 170 0.85 -22.43 -10.17
C ARG A 170 2.10 -21.85 -10.79
N ALA A 171 1.99 -20.87 -11.70
CA ALA A 171 3.16 -20.16 -12.23
C ALA A 171 3.98 -19.49 -11.12
N TYR A 172 3.30 -18.94 -10.10
CA TYR A 172 3.95 -18.38 -8.93
C TYR A 172 4.61 -19.47 -8.06
N PHE A 173 3.92 -20.59 -7.78
CA PHE A 173 4.51 -21.67 -6.97
C PHE A 173 5.70 -22.36 -7.65
N HIS A 174 5.63 -22.57 -8.95
CA HIS A 174 6.71 -23.12 -9.76
C HIS A 174 7.94 -22.21 -9.73
N HIS A 175 7.78 -20.88 -9.80
CA HIS A 175 8.90 -19.92 -9.67
C HIS A 175 9.67 -20.09 -8.34
N PHE A 176 8.97 -20.46 -7.25
CA PHE A 176 9.57 -20.75 -5.95
C PHE A 176 9.93 -22.22 -5.73
N LYS A 177 9.86 -23.05 -6.78
CA LYS A 177 10.16 -24.49 -6.73
C LYS A 177 9.29 -25.24 -5.70
N ARG A 178 8.02 -24.85 -5.59
CA ARG A 178 7.02 -25.47 -4.69
C ARG A 178 5.97 -26.30 -5.43
N ASP A 179 5.89 -26.14 -6.74
CA ASP A 179 5.08 -26.96 -7.64
C ASP A 179 5.99 -27.39 -8.79
N ASP A 180 5.77 -28.59 -9.32
CA ASP A 180 6.57 -29.18 -10.39
C ASP A 180 6.22 -28.60 -11.77
N SER A 181 5.09 -27.91 -11.89
CA SER A 181 4.65 -27.31 -13.15
C SER A 181 3.97 -25.96 -12.93
N SER A 182 4.31 -24.99 -13.79
CA SER A 182 3.61 -23.70 -13.89
C SER A 182 2.29 -23.78 -14.65
N GLU A 183 1.99 -24.90 -15.32
CA GLU A 183 0.89 -24.98 -16.27
C GLU A 183 -0.48 -24.98 -15.61
N CYS A 184 -1.45 -24.40 -16.32
CA CYS A 184 -2.85 -24.41 -15.96
C CYS A 184 -3.47 -25.80 -16.20
N PRO A 185 -4.14 -26.41 -15.21
CA PRO A 185 -4.79 -27.71 -15.36
C PRO A 185 -5.88 -27.74 -16.44
N SER A 186 -6.49 -26.59 -16.75
CA SER A 186 -7.57 -26.50 -17.75
C SER A 186 -7.10 -25.94 -19.10
N CYS A 187 -5.86 -25.45 -19.20
CA CYS A 187 -5.31 -24.85 -20.42
C CYS A 187 -3.89 -25.38 -20.67
N PRO A 188 -3.77 -26.55 -21.34
CA PRO A 188 -2.47 -27.18 -21.58
C PRO A 188 -1.46 -26.22 -22.25
N GLY A 189 -0.22 -26.21 -21.75
CA GLY A 189 0.86 -25.36 -22.28
C GLY A 189 0.74 -23.87 -21.97
N GLN A 190 -0.26 -23.43 -21.19
CA GLN A 190 -0.33 -22.05 -20.68
C GLN A 190 0.06 -22.00 -19.21
N PRO A 191 0.93 -21.06 -18.78
CA PRO A 191 1.20 -20.88 -17.37
C PRO A 191 -0.06 -20.37 -16.66
N GLU A 192 -0.38 -20.96 -15.51
CA GLU A 192 -1.43 -20.45 -14.63
C GLU A 192 -0.88 -19.26 -13.85
N ASP A 193 -0.93 -18.07 -14.45
CA ASP A 193 -0.73 -16.80 -13.78
C ASP A 193 -2.05 -16.02 -13.65
N ALA A 194 -2.01 -14.89 -12.94
CA ALA A 194 -3.20 -14.09 -12.72
C ALA A 194 -3.80 -13.58 -14.04
N GLU A 195 -2.98 -13.19 -15.01
CA GLU A 195 -3.48 -12.71 -16.31
C GLU A 195 -4.25 -13.82 -17.04
N HIS A 196 -3.68 -15.02 -17.07
CA HIS A 196 -4.29 -16.19 -17.67
C HIS A 196 -5.63 -16.52 -17.00
N VAL A 197 -5.63 -16.67 -15.67
CA VAL A 197 -6.83 -17.05 -14.91
C VAL A 197 -7.94 -16.01 -15.04
N PHE A 198 -7.63 -14.71 -15.02
CA PHE A 198 -8.67 -13.67 -15.04
C PHE A 198 -9.13 -13.27 -16.43
N PHE A 199 -8.23 -13.17 -17.41
CA PHE A 199 -8.58 -12.62 -18.72
C PHE A 199 -8.69 -13.67 -19.82
N ARG A 200 -8.08 -14.85 -19.66
CA ARG A 200 -7.96 -15.84 -20.74
C ARG A 200 -8.72 -17.14 -20.49
N MET A 201 -9.06 -17.46 -19.23
CA MET A 201 -9.73 -18.72 -18.88
C MET A 201 -11.26 -18.76 -19.05
N ALA A 202 -11.95 -17.74 -19.57
CA ALA A 202 -13.41 -17.80 -19.79
C ALA A 202 -13.80 -17.62 -21.27
N PRO A 203 -14.69 -18.50 -21.78
CA PRO A 203 -16.09 -18.50 -21.36
C PRO A 203 -16.52 -19.78 -20.65
N PHE A 204 -17.23 -19.59 -19.53
CA PHE A 204 -18.10 -20.57 -18.90
C PHE A 204 -19.01 -21.20 -19.97
N GLN A 205 -18.79 -22.46 -20.34
CA GLN A 205 -19.79 -23.22 -21.10
C GLN A 205 -20.81 -23.75 -20.09
N PRO A 206 -22.08 -23.33 -20.15
CA PRO A 206 -23.10 -23.97 -19.34
C PRO A 206 -23.17 -25.45 -19.75
N ALA A 207 -23.19 -26.34 -18.77
CA ALA A 207 -23.41 -27.76 -19.00
C ALA A 207 -24.73 -27.94 -19.76
N THR A 208 -24.65 -28.51 -20.95
CA THR A 208 -25.80 -29.00 -21.75
C THR A 208 -26.47 -30.18 -21.07
#